data_AF-A0AA43KR60-F1
#
_entry.id   AF-A0AA43KR60-F1
#
_cell.length_a   1.000
_cell.length_b   1.000
_cell.length_c   1.000
_cell.angle_alpha   90.00
_cell.angle_beta   90.00
_cell.angle_gamma   90.00
#
_symmetry.space_group_name_H-M   'P 1'
#
loop_
_entity.id
_entity.type
_entity.pdbx_description
1 polymer ?
#
loop_
_entity_poly.entity_id
_entity_poly.type
_entity_poly.pdbx_seq_one_letter_code
_entity_poly.pdbx_strand_id
1 'polypeptide(L)'
;MQPLNRLALAVAAIASLGASASALAHGTMSKPTSRVYACYQGNPEQPTNPACAAAKDIGGAQPFYDWAGINQANANGNHQAVVPDGELCSGGNSKYRGLDLDRSDWSTTPIRADGNGRYTFEFLASAPHATREWKFYVTRDGWQPGSPLRWADLQEFCTLGDVPLSAGGVYKLDCPLPQRSGQHLIYNTWQRSDSAEAFYTCMDVRFEGGGGVEPPPQWQDAGPVTARGALEVGTTLTLRVFNAQGNDLERPEITLAAGQTAANQWPLALAHAVNASAQQARVGVMDNGVIRPIASATENRVYLKPGHRFQLDTRVPDPVDPVDPPPGGDYDFVYPAGLGSYKPGETVVKGTDGKLYACRPFPEGAWCNVNAEAYRPGVGSAWRDAWVPY
;
A
#
# COMPACT_ATOMS: atom_id res chain seq x y z
N MET A 1 -15.43 59.71 -59.99
CA MET A 1 -14.76 59.85 -58.68
C MET A 1 -15.32 58.76 -57.76
N GLN A 2 -14.52 57.76 -57.39
CA GLN A 2 -14.82 56.91 -56.22
C GLN A 2 -14.72 57.78 -54.94
N PRO A 3 -15.47 57.49 -53.86
CA PRO A 3 -14.95 56.50 -52.89
C PRO A 3 -15.98 55.60 -52.16
N LEU A 4 -15.49 54.39 -51.87
CA LEU A 4 -15.54 53.60 -50.63
C LEU A 4 -16.87 53.30 -49.89
N ASN A 5 -17.26 52.02 -49.98
CA ASN A 5 -17.50 51.04 -48.91
C ASN A 5 -17.60 51.57 -47.46
N ARG A 6 -18.75 51.33 -46.81
CA ARG A 6 -18.80 50.94 -45.38
C ARG A 6 -19.81 49.82 -45.14
N LEU A 7 -19.22 48.73 -44.67
CA LEU A 7 -19.74 47.43 -44.30
C LEU A 7 -20.70 47.49 -43.08
N ALA A 8 -21.70 46.61 -43.16
CA ALA A 8 -22.47 45.94 -42.11
C ALA A 8 -22.15 46.24 -40.62
N LEU A 9 -23.19 46.66 -39.88
CA LEU A 9 -23.33 46.48 -38.44
C LEU A 9 -24.66 45.75 -38.17
N ALA A 10 -24.58 44.47 -37.81
CA ALA A 10 -25.63 43.78 -37.07
C ALA A 10 -24.94 43.05 -35.91
N VAL A 11 -24.98 43.68 -34.74
CA VAL A 11 -24.39 43.19 -33.50
C VAL A 11 -25.27 42.06 -32.97
N ALA A 12 -24.80 40.82 -33.10
CA ALA A 12 -25.32 39.69 -32.33
C ALA A 12 -24.74 39.77 -30.90
N ALA A 13 -25.55 40.22 -29.95
CA ALA A 13 -25.23 40.14 -28.53
C ALA A 13 -25.39 38.67 -28.07
N ILE A 14 -24.33 37.88 -28.21
CA ILE A 14 -24.24 36.58 -27.53
C ILE A 14 -23.83 36.88 -26.09
N ALA A 15 -24.76 36.63 -25.17
CA ALA A 15 -24.53 36.64 -23.75
C ALA A 15 -23.43 35.63 -23.39
N SER A 16 -22.22 36.12 -23.13
CA SER A 16 -21.20 35.35 -22.42
C SER A 16 -21.63 35.25 -20.96
N LEU A 17 -22.46 34.25 -20.65
CA LEU A 17 -22.47 33.68 -19.29
C LEU A 17 -21.08 33.10 -19.06
N GLY A 18 -20.21 33.91 -18.45
CA GLY A 18 -19.01 33.41 -17.83
C GLY A 18 -19.44 32.44 -16.74
N ALA A 19 -19.34 31.15 -17.02
CA ALA A 19 -19.28 30.16 -15.96
C ALA A 19 -18.03 30.52 -15.15
N SER A 20 -18.22 31.13 -13.98
CA SER A 20 -17.22 31.15 -12.94
C SER A 20 -17.01 29.70 -12.51
N ALA A 21 -16.18 28.97 -13.25
CA ALA A 21 -15.61 27.74 -12.75
C ALA A 21 -14.84 28.15 -11.50
N SER A 22 -15.40 27.85 -10.33
CA SER A 22 -14.67 27.91 -9.08
C SER A 22 -13.36 27.19 -9.32
N ALA A 23 -12.24 27.92 -9.29
CA ALA A 23 -10.92 27.35 -9.39
C ALA A 23 -10.71 26.52 -8.13
N LEU A 24 -11.07 25.25 -8.29
CA LEU A 24 -11.11 24.21 -7.30
C LEU A 24 -9.67 23.95 -6.87
N ALA A 25 -9.24 24.42 -5.70
CA ALA A 25 -7.95 24.05 -5.13
C ALA A 25 -7.98 22.61 -4.67
N HIS A 26 -6.99 21.81 -5.07
CA HIS A 26 -7.05 20.36 -4.91
C HIS A 26 -5.64 19.79 -4.73
N GLY A 27 -5.45 19.06 -3.64
CA GLY A 27 -4.26 18.26 -3.43
C GLY A 27 -4.24 17.54 -2.09
N THR A 28 -3.18 16.76 -1.87
CA THR A 28 -2.92 16.07 -0.61
C THR A 28 -1.44 15.71 -0.49
N MET A 29 -1.02 15.24 0.68
CA MET A 29 0.35 14.76 0.87
C MET A 29 0.56 13.40 0.19
N SER A 30 1.52 13.33 -0.73
CA SER A 30 1.99 12.09 -1.34
C SER A 30 3.21 11.52 -0.60
N LYS A 31 3.99 12.37 0.10
CA LYS A 31 5.11 11.97 0.96
C LYS A 31 5.19 12.77 2.26
N PRO A 32 5.05 12.14 3.43
CA PRO A 32 4.51 10.80 3.62
C PRO A 32 3.08 10.74 3.08
N THR A 33 2.62 9.54 2.71
CA THR A 33 1.29 9.36 2.11
C THR A 33 0.20 9.70 3.13
N SER A 34 -0.77 10.54 2.76
CA SER A 34 -1.91 10.89 3.61
C SER A 34 -2.94 9.76 3.74
N ARG A 35 -3.79 9.81 4.77
CA ARG A 35 -4.88 8.82 4.97
C ARG A 35 -5.74 8.67 3.72
N VAL A 36 -6.26 9.78 3.21
CA VAL A 36 -7.18 9.79 2.07
C VAL A 36 -6.51 9.26 0.81
N TYR A 37 -5.24 9.60 0.59
CA TYR A 37 -4.50 9.14 -0.58
C TYR A 37 -4.11 7.67 -0.47
N ALA A 38 -3.76 7.19 0.73
CA ALA A 38 -3.52 5.77 0.97
C ALA A 38 -4.78 4.93 0.68
N CYS A 39 -5.97 5.38 1.10
CA CYS A 39 -7.22 4.69 0.78
C CYS A 39 -7.58 4.79 -0.71
N TYR A 40 -7.29 5.92 -1.36
CA TYR A 40 -7.43 6.04 -2.81
C TYR A 40 -6.54 5.04 -3.58
N GLN A 41 -5.27 4.93 -3.19
CA GLN A 41 -4.32 4.00 -3.82
C GLN A 41 -4.61 2.54 -3.45
N GLY A 42 -5.21 2.29 -2.28
CA GLY A 42 -5.51 0.98 -1.72
C GLY A 42 -6.83 0.36 -2.16
N ASN A 43 -7.38 0.76 -3.32
CA ASN A 43 -8.68 0.39 -3.87
C ASN A 43 -9.88 0.94 -3.07
N PRO A 44 -10.50 2.06 -3.52
CA PRO A 44 -11.67 2.65 -2.85
C PRO A 44 -12.90 1.75 -2.77
N GLU A 45 -13.10 0.89 -3.78
CA GLU A 45 -14.28 0.04 -3.89
C GLU A 45 -14.16 -1.22 -3.03
N GLN A 46 -12.95 -1.73 -2.85
CA GLN A 46 -12.70 -2.91 -2.02
C GLN A 46 -11.38 -2.74 -1.25
N PRO A 47 -11.35 -1.88 -0.22
CA PRO A 47 -10.14 -1.65 0.55
C PRO A 47 -9.75 -2.92 1.32
N THR A 48 -8.50 -3.35 1.18
CA THR A 48 -7.94 -4.47 1.96
C THR A 48 -7.35 -4.00 3.29
N ASN A 49 -7.02 -2.70 3.41
CA ASN A 49 -6.61 -2.10 4.67
C ASN A 49 -7.84 -1.94 5.59
N PRO A 50 -7.82 -2.48 6.83
CA PRO A 50 -8.98 -2.44 7.72
C PRO A 50 -9.44 -1.03 8.13
N ALA A 51 -8.52 -0.07 8.27
CA ALA A 51 -8.86 1.31 8.59
C ALA A 51 -9.54 2.01 7.40
N CYS A 52 -9.05 1.80 6.17
CA CYS A 52 -9.71 2.30 4.97
C CYS A 52 -11.08 1.65 4.74
N ALA A 53 -11.23 0.35 5.02
CA ALA A 53 -12.52 -0.33 4.95
C ALA A 53 -13.52 0.27 5.95
N ALA A 54 -13.12 0.46 7.21
CA ALA A 54 -13.95 1.09 8.22
C ALA A 54 -14.32 2.55 7.86
N ALA A 55 -13.37 3.30 7.29
CA ALA A 55 -13.64 4.66 6.82
C ALA A 55 -14.64 4.68 5.65
N LYS A 56 -14.56 3.70 4.75
CA LYS A 56 -15.51 3.50 3.65
C LYS A 56 -16.91 3.17 4.16
N ASP A 57 -17.03 2.31 5.19
CA ASP A 57 -18.32 1.94 5.78
C ASP A 57 -19.08 3.16 6.33
N ILE A 58 -18.34 4.21 6.72
CA ILE A 58 -18.91 5.47 7.18
C ILE A 58 -19.16 6.43 6.00
N GLY A 59 -18.13 6.73 5.20
CA GLY A 59 -18.13 7.82 4.21
C GLY A 59 -18.53 7.42 2.79
N GLY A 60 -18.55 6.12 2.48
CA GLY A 60 -18.58 5.59 1.12
C GLY A 60 -17.21 5.62 0.43
N ALA A 61 -17.15 5.16 -0.82
CA ALA A 61 -15.92 5.17 -1.63
C ALA A 61 -15.60 6.55 -2.23
N GLN A 62 -16.63 7.34 -2.54
CA GLN A 62 -16.52 8.63 -3.23
C GLN A 62 -15.53 9.61 -2.56
N PRO A 63 -15.49 9.77 -1.22
CA PRO A 63 -14.50 10.63 -0.58
C PRO A 63 -13.04 10.27 -0.89
N PHE A 64 -12.73 9.00 -1.19
CA PHE A 64 -11.38 8.60 -1.57
C PHE A 64 -11.07 8.97 -3.03
N TYR A 65 -12.05 8.92 -3.95
CA TYR A 65 -11.85 9.43 -5.31
C TYR A 65 -11.64 10.95 -5.32
N ASP A 66 -12.31 11.65 -4.39
CA ASP A 66 -12.19 13.08 -4.22
C ASP A 66 -11.07 13.45 -3.23
N TRP A 67 -10.01 12.64 -3.16
CA TRP A 67 -8.91 12.74 -2.19
C TRP A 67 -8.27 14.12 -2.08
N ALA A 68 -8.37 14.91 -3.16
CA ALA A 68 -7.76 16.21 -3.27
C ALA A 68 -8.61 17.33 -2.64
N GLY A 69 -9.86 17.04 -2.23
CA GLY A 69 -10.86 18.05 -1.87
C GLY A 69 -11.17 18.16 -0.37
N ILE A 70 -10.22 17.86 0.53
CA ILE A 70 -10.41 18.05 1.98
C ILE A 70 -10.17 19.52 2.31
N ASN A 71 -11.22 20.34 2.18
CA ASN A 71 -11.15 21.79 2.24
C ASN A 71 -12.19 22.43 3.18
N GLN A 72 -11.92 23.67 3.56
CA GLN A 72 -12.88 24.61 4.16
C GLN A 72 -12.82 25.94 3.43
N ALA A 73 -13.92 26.35 2.80
CA ALA A 73 -13.98 27.54 1.94
C ALA A 73 -13.74 28.86 2.70
N ASN A 74 -14.02 28.90 4.00
CA ASN A 74 -14.03 30.13 4.81
C ASN A 74 -13.04 30.08 5.99
N ALA A 75 -11.97 29.31 5.88
CA ALA A 75 -10.98 29.18 6.96
C ALA A 75 -10.26 30.51 7.24
N ASN A 76 -9.76 31.18 6.20
CA ASN A 76 -9.04 32.46 6.24
C ASN A 76 -7.92 32.53 7.32
N GLY A 77 -7.24 31.41 7.57
CA GLY A 77 -6.21 31.24 8.59
C GLY A 77 -6.73 30.92 10.00
N ASN A 78 -8.05 30.93 10.23
CA ASN A 78 -8.67 30.54 11.50
C ASN A 78 -9.12 29.06 11.47
N HIS A 79 -8.15 28.17 11.33
CA HIS A 79 -8.39 26.73 11.15
C HIS A 79 -9.19 26.09 12.29
N GLN A 80 -8.89 26.45 13.54
CA GLN A 80 -9.57 25.91 14.74
C GLN A 80 -11.06 26.28 14.79
N ALA A 81 -11.46 27.40 14.18
CA ALA A 81 -12.87 27.80 14.15
C ALA A 81 -13.70 27.00 13.15
N VAL A 82 -13.09 26.44 12.10
CA VAL A 82 -13.79 25.71 11.03
C VAL A 82 -13.53 24.21 11.06
N VAL A 83 -12.54 23.75 11.82
CA VAL A 83 -12.21 22.34 12.02
C VAL A 83 -12.28 22.04 13.52
N PRO A 84 -13.39 21.47 14.01
CA PRO A 84 -13.53 21.07 15.41
C PRO A 84 -12.55 19.96 15.83
N ASP A 85 -12.37 19.83 17.13
CA ASP A 85 -11.72 18.66 17.74
C ASP A 85 -12.43 17.36 17.31
N GLY A 86 -11.66 16.32 16.99
CA GLY A 86 -12.19 15.06 16.45
C GLY A 86 -12.48 15.08 14.95
N GLU A 87 -12.43 16.24 14.27
CA GLU A 87 -12.71 16.34 12.83
C GLU A 87 -11.50 16.80 12.00
N LEU A 88 -10.30 16.67 12.56
CA LEU A 88 -9.09 17.22 11.94
C LEU A 88 -8.78 16.55 10.60
N CYS A 89 -8.96 15.23 10.49
CA CYS A 89 -8.57 14.47 9.31
C CYS A 89 -9.60 14.54 8.18
N SER A 90 -10.85 14.83 8.48
CA SER A 90 -11.85 15.28 7.50
C SER A 90 -11.79 16.77 7.22
N GLY A 91 -10.99 17.54 7.98
CA GLY A 91 -10.95 19.00 7.89
C GLY A 91 -12.27 19.66 8.25
N GLY A 92 -13.07 19.09 9.15
CA GLY A 92 -14.41 19.58 9.51
C GLY A 92 -15.46 19.36 8.41
N ASN A 93 -15.15 18.55 7.39
CA ASN A 93 -16.02 18.32 6.24
C ASN A 93 -16.67 16.93 6.35
N SER A 94 -17.97 16.92 6.64
CA SER A 94 -18.77 15.71 6.87
C SER A 94 -18.69 14.64 5.75
N LYS A 95 -18.34 15.03 4.52
CA LYS A 95 -18.06 14.11 3.41
C LYS A 95 -16.92 13.14 3.75
N TYR A 96 -15.89 13.61 4.44
CA TYR A 96 -14.67 12.86 4.75
C TYR A 96 -14.64 12.30 6.17
N ARG A 97 -15.77 12.34 6.91
CA ARG A 97 -15.86 11.93 8.33
C ARG A 97 -15.35 10.52 8.66
N GLY A 98 -15.27 9.62 7.67
CA GLY A 98 -14.65 8.29 7.86
C GLY A 98 -13.15 8.36 8.15
N LEU A 99 -12.47 9.43 7.75
CA LEU A 99 -11.04 9.64 8.01
C LEU A 99 -10.72 10.05 9.45
N ASP A 100 -11.74 10.45 10.21
CA ASP A 100 -11.63 10.85 11.62
C ASP A 100 -11.69 9.65 12.59
N LEU A 101 -11.75 8.42 12.06
CA LEU A 101 -11.76 7.23 12.90
C LEU A 101 -10.50 7.11 13.77
N ASP A 102 -10.76 6.99 15.07
CA ASP A 102 -9.77 6.76 16.13
C ASP A 102 -9.27 5.31 16.09
N ARG A 103 -8.28 5.06 15.22
CA ARG A 103 -7.70 3.73 15.01
C ARG A 103 -6.18 3.76 15.08
N SER A 104 -5.59 2.68 15.58
CA SER A 104 -4.15 2.49 15.62
C SER A 104 -3.60 1.79 14.36
N ASP A 105 -4.46 1.22 13.52
CA ASP A 105 -4.09 0.41 12.34
C ASP A 105 -4.20 1.16 11.00
N TRP A 106 -4.25 2.50 11.04
CA TRP A 106 -4.00 3.32 9.85
C TRP A 106 -2.60 3.04 9.29
N SER A 107 -2.47 2.99 7.96
CA SER A 107 -1.18 2.76 7.29
C SER A 107 -0.18 3.86 7.63
N THR A 108 0.94 3.48 8.29
CA THR A 108 1.99 4.42 8.66
C THR A 108 3.13 4.48 7.64
N THR A 109 3.61 5.68 7.31
CA THR A 109 4.87 5.85 6.57
C THR A 109 6.07 5.95 7.54
N PRO A 110 7.12 5.13 7.39
CA PRO A 110 8.38 5.35 8.11
C PRO A 110 9.00 6.69 7.72
N ILE A 111 9.36 7.50 8.70
CA ILE A 111 10.02 8.79 8.49
C ILE A 111 11.24 8.95 9.38
N ARG A 112 12.24 9.66 8.83
CA ARG A 112 13.48 10.02 9.52
C ARG A 112 14.00 11.33 8.94
N ALA A 113 14.61 12.14 9.78
CA ALA A 113 15.32 13.33 9.34
C ALA A 113 16.55 12.96 8.48
N ASP A 114 16.88 13.82 7.53
CA ASP A 114 18.14 13.79 6.79
C ASP A 114 19.34 14.17 7.69
N GLY A 115 20.54 14.24 7.10
CA GLY A 115 21.77 14.60 7.81
C GLY A 115 21.75 16.00 8.45
N ASN A 116 20.81 16.87 8.05
CA ASN A 116 20.65 18.23 8.57
C ASN A 116 19.47 18.35 9.54
N GLY A 117 18.84 17.24 9.93
CA GLY A 117 17.69 17.27 10.81
C GLY A 117 16.37 17.67 10.12
N ARG A 118 16.30 17.56 8.79
CA ARG A 118 15.16 18.00 7.98
C ARG A 118 14.45 16.86 7.27
N TYR A 119 13.22 17.09 6.84
CA TYR A 119 12.44 16.16 6.03
C TYR A 119 11.71 16.94 4.94
N THR A 120 11.86 16.51 3.69
CA THR A 120 11.10 17.05 2.57
C THR A 120 9.77 16.33 2.43
N PHE A 121 8.70 17.03 2.78
CA PHE A 121 7.32 16.65 2.51
C PHE A 121 6.99 16.93 1.04
N GLU A 122 6.20 16.07 0.40
CA GLU A 122 5.75 16.27 -0.98
C GLU A 122 4.23 16.31 -1.03
N PHE A 123 3.71 17.47 -1.43
CA PHE A 123 2.28 17.71 -1.60
C PHE A 123 1.93 17.66 -3.09
N LEU A 124 1.12 16.69 -3.48
CA LEU A 124 0.61 16.55 -4.84
C LEU A 124 -0.57 17.50 -5.05
N ALA A 125 -0.43 18.45 -5.96
CA ALA A 125 -1.47 19.42 -6.30
C ALA A 125 -2.01 19.12 -7.71
N SER A 126 -3.27 18.67 -7.79
CA SER A 126 -3.96 18.54 -9.08
C SER A 126 -4.41 19.89 -9.64
N ALA A 127 -4.55 20.89 -8.77
CA ALA A 127 -4.76 22.29 -9.13
C ALA A 127 -3.94 23.19 -8.20
N PRO A 128 -2.85 23.82 -8.68
CA PRO A 128 -2.02 24.71 -7.87
C PRO A 128 -2.70 26.08 -7.66
N HIS A 129 -2.45 26.71 -6.50
CA HIS A 129 -3.01 28.02 -6.13
C HIS A 129 -1.97 28.91 -5.48
N ALA A 130 -2.25 30.22 -5.42
CA ALA A 130 -1.42 31.15 -4.68
C ALA A 130 -1.48 30.81 -3.19
N THR A 131 -0.31 30.67 -2.57
CA THR A 131 -0.20 30.23 -1.18
C THR A 131 0.04 31.41 -0.25
N ARG A 132 -0.64 31.43 0.89
CA ARG A 132 -0.31 32.29 2.03
C ARG A 132 0.69 31.57 2.94
N GLU A 133 0.34 30.37 3.38
CA GLU A 133 1.19 29.58 4.27
C GLU A 133 0.87 28.08 4.23
N TRP A 134 1.88 27.29 4.54
CA TRP A 134 1.78 25.89 4.95
C TRP A 134 2.12 25.80 6.42
N LYS A 135 1.30 25.12 7.23
CA LYS A 135 1.65 24.80 8.63
C LYS A 135 1.66 23.31 8.83
N PHE A 136 2.65 22.84 9.57
CA PHE A 136 2.77 21.44 9.95
C PHE A 136 2.76 21.30 11.46
N TYR A 137 1.99 20.32 11.90
CA TYR A 137 1.81 19.95 13.27
C TYR A 137 2.13 18.47 13.44
N VAL A 138 2.60 18.09 14.61
CA VAL A 138 2.81 16.69 14.99
C VAL A 138 2.14 16.44 16.33
N THR A 139 1.57 15.26 16.52
CA THR A 139 1.10 14.82 17.85
C THR A 139 2.21 14.95 18.89
N ARG A 140 1.84 15.38 20.10
CA ARG A 140 2.75 15.54 21.25
C ARG A 140 3.24 14.18 21.76
N ASP A 141 4.34 14.20 22.51
CA ASP A 141 4.80 13.02 23.25
C ASP A 141 3.70 12.54 24.20
N GLY A 142 3.53 11.21 24.30
CA GLY A 142 2.50 10.60 25.13
C GLY A 142 1.14 10.43 24.45
N TRP A 143 0.89 11.05 23.28
CA TRP A 143 -0.27 10.72 22.46
C TRP A 143 -0.22 9.24 22.05
N GLN A 144 -1.34 8.52 22.19
CA GLN A 144 -1.42 7.10 21.88
C GLN A 144 -2.13 6.88 20.54
N PRO A 145 -1.58 6.08 19.62
CA PRO A 145 -2.25 5.71 18.38
C PRO A 145 -3.66 5.19 18.63
N GLY A 146 -4.63 5.68 17.86
CA GLY A 146 -6.05 5.37 18.04
C GLY A 146 -6.75 6.12 19.16
N SER A 147 -6.11 7.13 19.78
CA SER A 147 -6.83 8.08 20.63
C SER A 147 -7.50 9.18 19.80
N PRO A 148 -8.59 9.78 20.30
CA PRO A 148 -9.17 11.00 19.74
C PRO A 148 -8.10 12.05 19.46
N LEU A 149 -8.17 12.66 18.27
CA LEU A 149 -7.27 13.72 17.86
C LEU A 149 -7.92 15.09 18.08
N ARG A 150 -7.26 15.97 18.83
CA ARG A 150 -7.69 17.35 19.09
C ARG A 150 -6.58 18.33 18.76
N TRP A 151 -6.92 19.59 18.57
CA TRP A 151 -5.93 20.65 18.38
C TRP A 151 -4.93 20.75 19.54
N ALA A 152 -5.37 20.50 20.77
CA ALA A 152 -4.52 20.49 21.96
C ALA A 152 -3.45 19.38 21.92
N ASP A 153 -3.72 18.27 21.22
CA ASP A 153 -2.80 17.15 21.09
C ASP A 153 -1.68 17.41 20.07
N LEU A 154 -1.77 18.51 19.32
CA LEU A 154 -0.84 18.89 18.27
C LEU A 154 0.18 19.95 18.72
N GLN A 155 1.42 19.81 18.24
CA GLN A 155 2.48 20.81 18.32
C GLN A 155 2.85 21.26 16.90
N GLU A 156 2.72 22.56 16.62
CA GLU A 156 3.26 23.15 15.39
C GLU A 156 4.80 23.06 15.40
N PHE A 157 5.38 22.65 14.27
CA PHE A 157 6.85 22.53 14.15
C PHE A 157 7.44 23.16 12.89
N CYS A 158 6.61 23.54 11.92
CA CYS A 158 7.06 24.16 10.70
C CYS A 158 5.97 25.06 10.12
N THR A 159 6.37 26.27 9.73
CA THR A 159 5.56 27.18 8.91
C THR A 159 6.39 27.54 7.68
N LEU A 160 5.81 27.39 6.49
CA LEU A 160 6.40 27.82 5.23
C LEU A 160 5.48 28.87 4.59
N GLY A 161 6.06 29.82 3.87
CA GLY A 161 5.30 30.77 3.04
C GLY A 161 4.96 30.17 1.68
N ASP A 162 4.96 30.99 0.63
CA ASP A 162 4.84 30.52 -0.74
C ASP A 162 6.07 29.67 -1.14
N VAL A 163 5.81 28.47 -1.68
CA VAL A 163 6.84 27.54 -2.15
C VAL A 163 6.55 27.26 -3.62
N PRO A 164 7.52 27.41 -4.53
CA PRO A 164 7.28 27.18 -5.95
C PRO A 164 6.90 25.73 -6.23
N LEU A 165 5.93 25.54 -7.13
CA LEU A 165 5.55 24.22 -7.62
C LEU A 165 6.70 23.61 -8.41
N SER A 166 7.09 22.37 -8.08
CA SER A 166 8.07 21.60 -8.84
C SER A 166 7.44 20.92 -10.05
N ALA A 167 8.28 20.42 -10.96
CA ALA A 167 7.83 19.57 -12.07
C ALA A 167 6.97 18.39 -11.57
N GLY A 168 5.95 18.03 -12.34
CA GLY A 168 5.03 16.95 -11.98
C GLY A 168 3.89 17.36 -11.02
N GLY A 169 3.71 18.66 -10.76
CA GLY A 169 2.59 19.15 -9.94
C GLY A 169 2.77 18.89 -8.44
N VAL A 170 4.02 18.93 -7.96
CA VAL A 170 4.36 18.61 -6.57
C VAL A 170 5.02 19.81 -5.90
N TYR A 171 4.55 20.19 -4.71
CA TYR A 171 5.28 21.11 -3.83
C TYR A 171 6.26 20.31 -2.97
N LYS A 172 7.52 20.75 -2.91
CA LYS A 172 8.56 20.19 -2.05
C LYS A 172 8.71 21.07 -0.82
N LEU A 173 8.11 20.63 0.28
CA LEU A 173 7.95 21.39 1.52
C LEU A 173 9.01 20.89 2.52
N ASP A 174 10.12 21.59 2.59
CA ASP A 174 11.26 21.19 3.41
C ASP A 174 11.15 21.77 4.83
N CYS A 175 11.04 20.91 5.84
CA CYS A 175 10.80 21.28 7.24
C CYS A 175 11.81 20.64 8.19
N PRO A 176 12.16 21.28 9.32
CA PRO A 176 12.82 20.57 10.41
C PRO A 176 11.91 19.44 10.90
N LEU A 177 12.46 18.27 11.20
CA LEU A 177 11.67 17.15 11.70
C LEU A 177 11.86 17.00 13.22
N PRO A 178 10.79 17.15 14.04
CA PRO A 178 10.88 16.99 15.49
C PRO A 178 11.36 15.59 15.90
N GLN A 179 12.05 15.53 17.03
CA GLN A 179 12.44 14.25 17.63
C GLN A 179 11.23 13.58 18.28
N ARG A 180 10.89 12.40 17.79
CA ARG A 180 9.79 11.53 18.24
C ARG A 180 10.18 10.06 18.05
N SER A 181 9.43 9.14 18.65
CA SER A 181 9.60 7.71 18.43
C SER A 181 8.25 7.02 18.27
N GLY A 182 8.21 5.96 17.46
CA GLY A 182 6.98 5.19 17.27
C GLY A 182 5.96 5.90 16.39
N GLN A 183 4.70 5.48 16.52
CA GLN A 183 3.61 5.96 15.67
C GLN A 183 3.08 7.31 16.14
N HIS A 184 2.99 8.24 15.21
CA HIS A 184 2.48 9.59 15.41
C HIS A 184 1.65 10.00 14.20
N LEU A 185 0.91 11.09 14.37
CA LEU A 185 0.23 11.76 13.27
C LEU A 185 0.88 13.11 13.01
N ILE A 186 1.17 13.38 11.74
CA ILE A 186 1.49 14.71 11.24
C ILE A 186 0.21 15.27 10.63
N TYR A 187 -0.06 16.55 10.89
CA TYR A 187 -1.19 17.27 10.35
C TYR A 187 -0.68 18.49 9.59
N ASN A 188 -1.21 18.74 8.39
CA ASN A 188 -0.86 19.89 7.58
C ASN A 188 -2.10 20.74 7.29
N THR A 189 -1.92 22.07 7.36
CA THR A 189 -2.85 23.05 6.79
C THR A 189 -2.18 23.79 5.64
N TRP A 190 -2.91 23.97 4.54
CA TRP A 190 -2.51 24.81 3.42
C TRP A 190 -3.51 25.95 3.29
N GLN A 191 -3.10 27.17 3.63
CA GLN A 191 -3.92 28.36 3.49
C GLN A 191 -3.58 29.06 2.18
N ARG A 192 -4.59 29.25 1.34
CA ARG A 192 -4.47 30.05 0.12
C ARG A 192 -4.34 31.54 0.43
N SER A 193 -3.69 32.29 -0.46
CA SER A 193 -3.60 33.76 -0.39
C SER A 193 -4.59 34.47 -1.31
N ASP A 194 -5.12 33.77 -2.31
CA ASP A 194 -6.09 34.28 -3.30
C ASP A 194 -7.55 33.96 -2.95
N SER A 195 -7.79 33.27 -1.84
CA SER A 195 -9.11 32.86 -1.33
C SER A 195 -9.05 32.64 0.18
N ALA A 196 -10.21 32.68 0.85
CA ALA A 196 -10.36 32.27 2.24
C ALA A 196 -10.23 30.74 2.42
N GLU A 197 -10.22 29.97 1.34
CA GLU A 197 -10.19 28.51 1.38
C GLU A 197 -8.86 27.96 1.93
N ALA A 198 -8.95 26.88 2.71
CA ALA A 198 -7.79 26.11 3.18
C ALA A 198 -8.00 24.60 3.01
N PHE A 199 -6.89 23.87 2.94
CA PHE A 199 -6.84 22.41 2.82
C PHE A 199 -6.21 21.78 4.04
N TYR A 200 -6.63 20.56 4.33
CA TYR A 200 -6.23 19.82 5.53
C TYR A 200 -5.77 18.42 5.16
N THR A 201 -4.72 17.94 5.80
CA THR A 201 -4.17 16.61 5.50
C THR A 201 -3.61 15.95 6.75
N CYS A 202 -4.07 14.73 7.04
CA CYS A 202 -3.47 13.83 8.04
C CYS A 202 -2.54 12.82 7.39
N MET A 203 -1.35 12.64 7.97
CA MET A 203 -0.40 11.61 7.59
C MET A 203 -0.02 10.79 8.84
N ASP A 204 -0.36 9.51 8.83
CA ASP A 204 0.11 8.57 9.86
C ASP A 204 1.55 8.18 9.55
N VAL A 205 2.42 8.35 10.53
CA VAL A 205 3.86 8.16 10.37
C VAL A 205 4.42 7.32 11.50
N ARG A 206 5.54 6.67 11.24
CA ARG A 206 6.36 6.02 12.25
C ARG A 206 7.73 6.68 12.28
N PHE A 207 8.06 7.35 13.37
CA PHE A 207 9.38 7.94 13.56
C PHE A 207 10.40 6.86 13.87
N GLU A 208 11.42 6.74 13.03
CA GLU A 208 12.52 5.79 13.21
C GLU A 208 13.77 6.54 13.73
N GLY A 209 14.11 6.34 15.01
CA GLY A 209 15.33 6.88 15.64
C GLY A 209 15.15 7.92 16.74
N GLY A 210 14.05 7.89 17.51
CA GLY A 210 13.85 8.78 18.66
C GLY A 210 14.73 8.43 19.86
N GLY A 211 15.91 9.04 19.90
CA GLY A 211 16.89 8.98 20.98
C GLY A 211 18.22 9.48 20.43
N GLY A 212 18.67 10.65 20.89
CA GLY A 212 19.94 11.34 20.60
C GLY A 212 20.75 10.81 19.41
N VAL A 213 20.69 11.53 18.28
CA VAL A 213 21.44 11.33 17.02
C VAL A 213 22.56 10.28 17.07
N GLU A 214 22.18 9.01 16.93
CA GLU A 214 23.07 8.00 16.38
C GLU A 214 22.92 8.12 14.85
N PRO A 215 24.02 8.33 14.09
CA PRO A 215 23.97 8.28 12.63
C PRO A 215 23.34 6.94 12.23
N PRO A 216 22.53 6.91 11.15
CA PRO A 216 21.75 5.72 10.81
C PRO A 216 22.69 4.51 10.68
N PRO A 217 22.23 3.29 10.98
CA PRO A 217 22.93 2.11 10.49
C PRO A 217 23.08 2.27 8.99
N GLN A 218 24.32 2.27 8.48
CA GLN A 218 24.56 2.30 7.04
C GLN A 218 24.03 0.99 6.45
N TRP A 219 22.82 1.04 5.91
CA TRP A 219 22.21 -0.07 5.19
C TRP A 219 23.02 -0.34 3.92
N GLN A 220 23.61 -1.53 3.85
CA GLN A 220 24.31 -2.02 2.67
C GLN A 220 23.37 -2.91 1.87
N ASP A 221 23.31 -2.67 0.55
CA ASP A 221 22.60 -3.55 -0.37
C ASP A 221 23.26 -4.93 -0.34
N ALA A 222 22.55 -5.91 0.21
CA ALA A 222 23.05 -7.26 0.38
C ALA A 222 22.66 -8.17 -0.79
N GLY A 223 21.62 -7.79 -1.55
CA GLY A 223 21.17 -8.56 -2.71
C GLY A 223 19.67 -8.44 -3.01
N PRO A 224 19.23 -8.95 -4.17
CA PRO A 224 17.84 -8.84 -4.60
C PRO A 224 16.91 -9.83 -3.88
N VAL A 225 15.63 -9.46 -3.77
CA VAL A 225 14.52 -10.39 -3.54
C VAL A 225 13.82 -10.60 -4.88
N THR A 226 14.11 -11.73 -5.52
CA THR A 226 13.59 -12.04 -6.86
C THR A 226 12.57 -13.16 -6.81
N ALA A 227 11.36 -12.85 -7.27
CA ALA A 227 10.33 -13.82 -7.52
C ALA A 227 10.48 -14.50 -8.88
N ARG A 228 10.62 -15.82 -8.84
CA ARG A 228 10.63 -16.67 -10.05
C ARG A 228 9.24 -17.13 -10.47
N GLY A 229 8.24 -16.92 -9.62
CA GLY A 229 6.87 -17.36 -9.84
C GLY A 229 5.99 -17.08 -8.61
N ALA A 230 4.72 -17.46 -8.72
CA ALA A 230 3.81 -17.47 -7.58
C ALA A 230 4.18 -18.59 -6.60
N LEU A 231 3.79 -18.43 -5.34
CA LEU A 231 3.94 -19.42 -4.27
C LEU A 231 2.56 -19.92 -3.82
N GLU A 232 2.52 -21.02 -3.06
CA GLU A 232 1.25 -21.55 -2.55
C GLU A 232 0.83 -20.84 -1.26
N VAL A 233 -0.48 -20.78 -1.01
CA VAL A 233 -1.00 -20.33 0.30
C VAL A 233 -0.46 -21.26 1.39
N GLY A 234 -0.02 -20.68 2.50
CA GLY A 234 0.67 -21.40 3.58
C GLY A 234 2.19 -21.51 3.40
N THR A 235 2.74 -21.09 2.25
CA THR A 235 4.19 -21.01 2.08
C THR A 235 4.77 -20.05 3.11
N THR A 236 5.79 -20.49 3.80
CA THR A 236 6.49 -19.73 4.83
C THR A 236 7.82 -19.24 4.28
N LEU A 237 8.02 -17.92 4.30
CA LEU A 237 9.25 -17.26 3.90
C LEU A 237 9.98 -16.76 5.14
N THR A 238 11.23 -17.15 5.32
CA THR A 238 12.07 -16.75 6.45
C THR A 238 13.32 -16.04 5.95
N LEU A 239 13.50 -14.76 6.29
CA LEU A 239 14.75 -14.06 6.02
C LEU A 239 15.69 -14.26 7.19
N ARG A 240 16.74 -15.06 7.00
CA ARG A 240 17.77 -15.28 8.01
C ARG A 240 18.91 -14.29 7.80
N VAL A 241 19.28 -13.59 8.86
CA VAL A 241 20.41 -12.65 8.85
C VAL A 241 21.52 -13.24 9.70
N PHE A 242 22.75 -13.19 9.19
CA PHE A 242 23.92 -13.73 9.85
C PHE A 242 24.99 -12.66 10.06
N ASN A 243 25.76 -12.79 11.13
CA ASN A 243 27.00 -12.04 11.29
C ASN A 243 28.13 -12.61 10.41
N ALA A 244 29.30 -11.96 10.43
CA ALA A 244 30.47 -12.39 9.66
C ALA A 244 30.92 -13.83 9.98
N GLN A 245 30.72 -14.30 11.21
CA GLN A 245 31.06 -15.64 11.67
C GLN A 245 30.02 -16.70 11.29
N GLY A 246 28.85 -16.29 10.79
CA GLY A 246 27.77 -17.19 10.37
C GLY A 246 26.75 -17.54 11.43
N ASN A 247 26.77 -16.86 12.58
CA ASN A 247 25.73 -17.01 13.58
C ASN A 247 24.49 -16.25 13.13
N ASP A 248 23.32 -16.87 13.28
CA ASP A 248 22.04 -16.19 13.09
C ASP A 248 21.88 -15.03 14.08
N LEU A 249 21.53 -13.86 13.56
CA LEU A 249 21.24 -12.65 14.32
C LEU A 249 19.73 -12.43 14.46
N GLU A 250 18.96 -12.70 13.40
CA GLU A 250 17.50 -12.59 13.39
C GLU A 250 16.90 -13.44 12.26
N ARG A 251 15.61 -13.78 12.42
CA ARG A 251 14.85 -14.63 11.49
C ARG A 251 13.39 -14.16 11.34
N PRO A 252 13.12 -12.93 10.87
CA PRO A 252 11.77 -12.52 10.51
C PRO A 252 11.14 -13.47 9.49
N GLU A 253 9.86 -13.78 9.70
CA GLU A 253 9.14 -14.81 8.98
C GLU A 253 7.71 -14.36 8.62
N ILE A 254 7.19 -14.85 7.50
CA ILE A 254 5.79 -14.71 7.11
C ILE A 254 5.27 -16.00 6.50
N THR A 255 4.05 -16.38 6.87
CA THR A 255 3.27 -17.40 6.17
C THR A 255 2.29 -16.71 5.23
N LEU A 256 2.36 -17.00 3.93
CA LEU A 256 1.58 -16.34 2.89
C LEU A 256 0.11 -16.74 2.97
N ALA A 257 -0.78 -15.74 3.04
CA ALA A 257 -2.22 -15.92 2.94
C ALA A 257 -2.71 -15.79 1.48
N ALA A 258 -4.00 -16.09 1.26
CA ALA A 258 -4.66 -15.80 -0.02
C ALA A 258 -4.50 -14.31 -0.39
N GLY A 259 -4.19 -14.03 -1.65
CA GLY A 259 -3.91 -12.68 -2.14
C GLY A 259 -2.46 -12.20 -1.99
N GLN A 260 -1.62 -12.92 -1.23
CA GLN A 260 -0.19 -12.59 -1.06
C GLN A 260 0.73 -13.45 -1.91
N THR A 261 0.21 -14.39 -2.68
CA THR A 261 0.96 -15.48 -3.32
C THR A 261 1.51 -15.16 -4.70
N ALA A 262 0.95 -14.18 -5.40
CA ALA A 262 1.37 -13.83 -6.75
C ALA A 262 2.84 -13.37 -6.78
N ALA A 263 3.52 -13.56 -7.91
CA ALA A 263 4.95 -13.29 -8.05
C ALA A 263 5.34 -11.82 -7.73
N ASN A 264 4.44 -10.87 -7.94
CA ASN A 264 4.64 -9.47 -7.57
C ASN A 264 4.15 -9.13 -6.14
N GLN A 265 3.39 -10.02 -5.50
CA GLN A 265 2.78 -9.78 -4.18
C GLN A 265 3.58 -10.41 -3.04
N TRP A 266 4.10 -11.62 -3.20
CA TRP A 266 4.81 -12.27 -2.09
C TRP A 266 6.09 -11.51 -1.68
N PRO A 267 6.85 -10.86 -2.59
CA PRO A 267 8.00 -10.06 -2.17
C PRO A 267 7.59 -8.85 -1.32
N LEU A 268 6.45 -8.23 -1.64
CA LEU A 268 5.87 -7.14 -0.85
C LEU A 268 5.47 -7.62 0.55
N ALA A 269 4.80 -8.77 0.63
CA ALA A 269 4.37 -9.36 1.90
C ALA A 269 5.58 -9.71 2.80
N LEU A 270 6.61 -10.35 2.24
CA LEU A 270 7.88 -10.59 2.93
C LEU A 270 8.52 -9.28 3.43
N ALA A 271 8.58 -8.27 2.56
CA ALA A 271 9.20 -7.00 2.90
C ALA A 271 8.48 -6.27 4.05
N HIS A 272 7.14 -6.30 4.08
CA HIS A 272 6.37 -5.77 5.20
C HIS A 272 6.67 -6.51 6.52
N ALA A 273 6.70 -7.85 6.50
CA ALA A 273 6.98 -8.65 7.69
C ALA A 273 8.39 -8.41 8.25
N VAL A 274 9.39 -8.36 7.36
CA VAL A 274 10.78 -8.04 7.74
C VAL A 274 10.85 -6.63 8.32
N ASN A 275 10.32 -5.62 7.62
CA ASN A 275 10.43 -4.23 8.05
C ASN A 275 9.66 -3.92 9.35
N ALA A 276 8.67 -4.74 9.71
CA ALA A 276 7.93 -4.60 10.95
C ALA A 276 8.69 -5.11 12.19
N SER A 277 9.60 -6.08 12.04
CA SER A 277 10.19 -6.82 13.17
C SER A 277 11.72 -6.80 13.22
N ALA A 278 12.38 -6.77 12.07
CA ALA A 278 13.83 -6.86 11.94
C ALA A 278 14.55 -5.62 12.47
N GLN A 279 15.69 -5.84 13.11
CA GLN A 279 16.62 -4.79 13.58
C GLN A 279 17.91 -4.76 12.76
N GLN A 280 18.24 -5.84 12.06
CA GLN A 280 19.48 -6.01 11.28
C GLN A 280 19.24 -6.05 9.76
N ALA A 281 17.98 -6.05 9.32
CA ALA A 281 17.56 -6.04 7.93
C ALA A 281 16.41 -5.08 7.63
N ARG A 282 16.37 -4.63 6.37
CA ARG A 282 15.23 -3.97 5.72
C ARG A 282 15.08 -4.54 4.31
N VAL A 283 13.85 -4.59 3.79
CA VAL A 283 13.58 -5.04 2.42
C VAL A 283 12.72 -4.03 1.69
N GLY A 284 13.09 -3.70 0.45
CA GLY A 284 12.35 -2.75 -0.39
C GLY A 284 13.20 -2.18 -1.51
N VAL A 285 12.73 -1.11 -2.14
CA VAL A 285 13.53 -0.23 -3.00
C VAL A 285 14.05 0.94 -2.16
N MET A 286 15.36 1.19 -2.21
CA MET A 286 15.96 2.36 -1.56
C MET A 286 15.78 3.60 -2.41
N ASP A 287 15.13 4.61 -1.82
CA ASP A 287 15.01 5.96 -2.38
C ASP A 287 15.38 6.98 -1.30
N ASN A 288 16.42 7.77 -1.55
CA ASN A 288 16.91 8.83 -0.65
C ASN A 288 17.11 8.36 0.81
N GLY A 289 17.66 7.16 0.99
CA GLY A 289 17.92 6.57 2.31
C GLY A 289 16.70 5.94 3.01
N VAL A 290 15.51 6.00 2.38
CA VAL A 290 14.30 5.31 2.85
C VAL A 290 14.11 4.04 2.02
N ILE A 291 13.86 2.91 2.69
CA ILE A 291 13.63 1.63 2.03
C ILE A 291 12.11 1.38 2.01
N ARG A 292 11.52 1.34 0.83
CA ARG A 292 10.07 1.18 0.64
C ARG A 292 9.75 -0.17 -0.03
N PRO A 293 8.97 -1.05 0.63
CA PRO A 293 8.42 -2.23 -0.03
C PRO A 293 7.51 -1.86 -1.21
N ILE A 294 7.62 -2.58 -2.33
CA ILE A 294 6.72 -2.41 -3.49
C ILE A 294 6.22 -3.76 -4.01
N ALA A 295 5.05 -3.76 -4.66
CA ALA A 295 4.52 -4.95 -5.35
C ALA A 295 5.28 -5.18 -6.66
N SER A 296 6.42 -5.85 -6.59
CA SER A 296 7.30 -6.10 -7.72
C SER A 296 7.99 -7.44 -7.58
N ALA A 297 8.07 -8.18 -8.69
CA ALA A 297 8.72 -9.48 -8.74
C ALA A 297 10.25 -9.38 -8.64
N THR A 298 10.84 -8.21 -8.91
CA THR A 298 12.31 -8.11 -9.13
C THR A 298 12.98 -6.93 -8.46
N GLU A 299 12.24 -5.89 -8.08
CA GLU A 299 12.85 -4.62 -7.68
C GLU A 299 13.16 -4.53 -6.19
N ASN A 300 12.50 -5.31 -5.34
CA ASN A 300 12.80 -5.32 -3.91
C ASN A 300 14.19 -5.89 -3.65
N ARG A 301 14.91 -5.29 -2.71
CA ARG A 301 16.27 -5.71 -2.30
C ARG A 301 16.35 -5.83 -0.78
N VAL A 302 17.22 -6.72 -0.31
CA VAL A 302 17.57 -6.83 1.10
C VAL A 302 18.71 -5.87 1.39
N TYR A 303 18.53 -5.04 2.41
CA TYR A 303 19.55 -4.18 2.96
C TYR A 303 19.88 -4.60 4.38
N LEU A 304 21.17 -4.72 4.70
CA LEU A 304 21.65 -5.17 6.01
C LEU A 304 22.59 -4.16 6.64
N LYS A 305 22.80 -4.25 7.96
CA LYS A 305 23.92 -3.53 8.58
C LYS A 305 25.28 -4.07 8.08
N PRO A 306 26.35 -3.27 8.13
CA PRO A 306 27.65 -3.65 7.58
C PRO A 306 28.19 -4.96 8.14
N GLY A 307 28.74 -5.81 7.27
CA GLY A 307 29.36 -7.08 7.65
C GLY A 307 28.37 -8.23 7.89
N HIS A 308 27.08 -8.01 7.70
CA HIS A 308 26.06 -9.07 7.73
C HIS A 308 25.82 -9.67 6.35
N ARG A 309 25.26 -10.88 6.35
CA ARG A 309 24.80 -11.59 5.16
C ARG A 309 23.40 -12.13 5.40
N PHE A 310 22.68 -12.50 4.35
CA PHE A 310 21.36 -13.09 4.49
C PHE A 310 21.19 -14.37 3.69
N GLN A 311 20.16 -15.12 4.05
CA GLN A 311 19.59 -16.20 3.27
C GLN A 311 18.06 -16.09 3.34
N LEU A 312 17.39 -16.26 2.20
CA LEU A 312 15.94 -16.37 2.16
C LEU A 312 15.58 -17.86 2.07
N ASP A 313 15.03 -18.39 3.15
CA ASP A 313 14.52 -19.75 3.20
C ASP A 313 13.04 -19.75 2.81
N THR A 314 12.65 -20.73 2.01
CA THR A 314 11.26 -20.92 1.57
C THR A 314 10.83 -22.31 1.99
N ARG A 315 9.87 -22.38 2.91
CA ARG A 315 9.20 -23.62 3.31
C ARG A 315 7.80 -23.61 2.73
N VAL A 316 7.61 -24.31 1.62
CA VAL A 316 6.26 -24.59 1.11
C VAL A 316 5.47 -25.38 2.16
N PRO A 317 4.13 -25.29 2.18
CA PRO A 317 3.33 -26.14 3.06
C PRO A 317 3.76 -27.60 2.86
N ASP A 318 3.78 -28.36 3.95
CA ASP A 318 3.77 -29.81 3.79
C ASP A 318 2.57 -30.14 2.88
N PRO A 319 2.71 -31.12 1.96
CA PRO A 319 1.56 -31.64 1.27
C PRO A 319 0.51 -31.90 2.34
N VAL A 320 -0.63 -31.24 2.24
CA VAL A 320 -1.79 -31.65 3.02
C VAL A 320 -1.98 -33.08 2.59
N ASP A 321 -1.61 -34.05 3.44
CA ASP A 321 -2.16 -35.40 3.34
C ASP A 321 -3.67 -35.13 3.20
N PRO A 322 -4.29 -35.55 2.08
CA PRO A 322 -5.65 -35.15 1.77
C PRO A 322 -6.47 -35.30 3.03
N VAL A 323 -7.10 -34.20 3.47
CA VAL A 323 -8.07 -34.21 4.55
C VAL A 323 -8.97 -35.40 4.29
N ASP A 324 -8.97 -36.39 5.19
CA ASP A 324 -9.76 -37.61 5.07
C ASP A 324 -11.14 -37.25 4.51
N PRO A 325 -11.48 -37.61 3.26
CA PRO A 325 -12.85 -37.57 2.84
C PRO A 325 -13.62 -38.56 3.72
N PRO A 326 -14.90 -38.31 4.01
CA PRO A 326 -15.69 -39.20 4.86
C PRO A 326 -15.59 -40.64 4.32
N PRO A 327 -15.53 -41.65 5.20
CA PRO A 327 -15.26 -43.03 4.77
C PRO A 327 -16.38 -43.51 3.83
N GLY A 328 -16.06 -43.64 2.54
CA GLY A 328 -16.97 -44.18 1.53
C GLY A 328 -16.22 -44.48 0.23
N GLY A 329 -15.79 -45.73 0.05
CA GLY A 329 -14.90 -46.20 -1.01
C GLY A 329 -15.49 -46.33 -2.42
N ASP A 330 -16.15 -45.29 -2.96
CA ASP A 330 -16.61 -45.31 -4.36
C ASP A 330 -15.60 -44.63 -5.30
N TYR A 331 -15.23 -45.35 -6.37
CA TYR A 331 -14.44 -44.84 -7.50
C TYR A 331 -15.25 -45.03 -8.78
N ASP A 332 -15.17 -44.09 -9.71
CA ASP A 332 -15.94 -44.15 -10.96
C ASP A 332 -15.43 -45.25 -11.89
N PHE A 333 -14.10 -45.38 -11.97
CA PHE A 333 -13.45 -46.33 -12.87
C PHE A 333 -12.18 -46.97 -12.29
N VAL A 334 -11.83 -48.17 -12.76
CA VAL A 334 -10.47 -48.71 -12.60
C VAL A 334 -9.64 -48.28 -13.80
N TYR A 335 -8.58 -47.50 -13.58
CA TYR A 335 -7.73 -47.03 -14.68
C TYR A 335 -7.11 -48.24 -15.43
N PRO A 336 -7.12 -48.28 -16.78
CA PRO A 336 -7.46 -47.20 -17.72
C PRO A 336 -8.91 -47.19 -18.24
N ALA A 337 -9.85 -47.91 -17.63
CA ALA A 337 -11.25 -47.92 -18.08
C ALA A 337 -11.86 -46.52 -17.97
N GLY A 338 -12.57 -46.05 -19.00
CA GLY A 338 -13.18 -44.72 -19.02
C GLY A 338 -12.28 -43.59 -19.53
N LEU A 339 -11.03 -43.87 -19.93
CA LEU A 339 -10.19 -42.90 -20.65
C LEU A 339 -10.96 -42.26 -21.83
N GLY A 340 -11.00 -40.93 -21.88
CA GLY A 340 -11.79 -40.13 -22.81
C GLY A 340 -13.10 -39.59 -22.22
N SER A 341 -13.55 -40.11 -21.07
CA SER A 341 -14.78 -39.71 -20.37
C SER A 341 -14.56 -39.10 -18.99
N TYR A 342 -13.32 -39.02 -18.52
CA TYR A 342 -13.02 -38.44 -17.22
C TYR A 342 -13.28 -36.93 -17.25
N LYS A 343 -13.92 -36.44 -16.19
CA LYS A 343 -14.26 -35.04 -16.03
C LYS A 343 -13.24 -34.39 -15.07
N PRO A 344 -12.49 -33.37 -15.51
CA PRO A 344 -11.61 -32.58 -14.65
C PRO A 344 -12.30 -32.10 -13.37
N GLY A 345 -11.70 -32.39 -12.21
CA GLY A 345 -12.20 -32.00 -10.89
C GLY A 345 -13.35 -32.86 -10.33
N GLU A 346 -13.86 -33.83 -11.11
CA GLU A 346 -14.98 -34.67 -10.70
C GLU A 346 -14.59 -36.16 -10.62
N THR A 347 -13.92 -36.69 -11.65
CA THR A 347 -13.71 -38.15 -11.76
C THR A 347 -12.64 -38.68 -10.81
N VAL A 348 -12.96 -39.78 -10.14
CA VAL A 348 -12.06 -40.57 -9.28
C VAL A 348 -11.79 -41.94 -9.91
N VAL A 349 -10.52 -42.31 -10.02
CA VAL A 349 -10.11 -43.62 -10.56
C VAL A 349 -9.30 -44.41 -9.55
N LYS A 350 -9.43 -45.74 -9.60
CA LYS A 350 -8.48 -46.65 -8.94
C LYS A 350 -7.27 -46.87 -9.84
N GLY A 351 -6.11 -46.42 -9.38
CA GLY A 351 -4.81 -46.59 -10.03
C GLY A 351 -4.34 -48.04 -10.02
N THR A 352 -3.33 -48.35 -10.85
CA THR A 352 -2.78 -49.71 -10.95
C THR A 352 -2.01 -50.16 -9.71
N ASP A 353 -1.65 -49.22 -8.83
CA ASP A 353 -1.08 -49.49 -7.51
C ASP A 353 -2.17 -49.75 -6.44
N GLY A 354 -3.44 -49.74 -6.83
CA GLY A 354 -4.58 -50.02 -5.98
C GLY A 354 -5.10 -48.82 -5.18
N LYS A 355 -4.48 -47.64 -5.31
CA LYS A 355 -4.91 -46.41 -4.63
C LYS A 355 -5.90 -45.60 -5.48
N LEU A 356 -6.59 -44.65 -4.86
CA LEU A 356 -7.54 -43.78 -5.55
C LEU A 356 -6.89 -42.45 -5.93
N TYR A 357 -7.32 -41.91 -7.07
CA TYR A 357 -6.80 -40.69 -7.65
C TYR A 357 -7.92 -39.87 -8.28
N ALA A 358 -8.07 -38.62 -7.87
CA ALA A 358 -8.99 -37.68 -8.48
C ALA A 358 -8.30 -36.94 -9.63
N CYS A 359 -9.04 -36.76 -10.72
CA CYS A 359 -8.60 -35.93 -11.82
C CYS A 359 -8.54 -34.46 -11.38
N ARG A 360 -7.45 -33.75 -11.67
CA ARG A 360 -7.32 -32.33 -11.32
C ARG A 360 -8.41 -31.47 -11.97
N PRO A 361 -8.75 -30.29 -11.40
CA PRO A 361 -9.57 -29.30 -12.09
C PRO A 361 -8.97 -28.88 -13.44
N PHE A 362 -9.79 -28.28 -14.31
CA PHE A 362 -9.31 -27.69 -15.56
C PHE A 362 -8.38 -26.49 -15.28
N PRO A 363 -7.28 -26.27 -16.02
CA PRO A 363 -6.88 -26.97 -17.26
C PRO A 363 -6.10 -28.28 -17.08
N GLU A 364 -5.49 -28.51 -15.91
CA GLU A 364 -4.59 -29.65 -15.68
C GLU A 364 -5.29 -31.00 -15.81
N GLY A 365 -6.57 -31.08 -15.43
CA GLY A 365 -7.37 -32.30 -15.58
C GLY A 365 -7.56 -32.77 -17.03
N ALA A 366 -7.25 -31.94 -18.04
CA ALA A 366 -7.26 -32.40 -19.44
C ALA A 366 -6.30 -33.58 -19.65
N TRP A 367 -5.20 -33.64 -18.89
CA TRP A 367 -4.20 -34.71 -18.97
C TRP A 367 -4.71 -36.07 -18.48
N CYS A 368 -5.78 -36.13 -17.67
CA CYS A 368 -6.35 -37.39 -17.18
C CYS A 368 -6.85 -38.28 -18.30
N ASN A 369 -7.30 -37.70 -19.42
CA ASN A 369 -7.81 -38.43 -20.58
C ASN A 369 -6.74 -38.77 -21.62
N VAL A 370 -5.47 -38.39 -21.38
CA VAL A 370 -4.38 -38.69 -22.29
C VAL A 370 -3.89 -40.11 -22.04
N ASN A 371 -4.07 -40.97 -23.04
CA ASN A 371 -3.59 -42.36 -22.99
C ASN A 371 -2.06 -42.43 -23.19
N ALA A 372 -1.31 -42.05 -22.16
CA ALA A 372 0.15 -42.10 -22.14
C ALA A 372 0.68 -42.61 -20.80
N GLU A 373 1.73 -43.45 -20.84
CA GLU A 373 2.37 -44.02 -19.65
C GLU A 373 2.81 -42.97 -18.63
N ALA A 374 3.28 -41.81 -19.10
CA ALA A 374 3.74 -40.71 -18.24
C ALA A 374 2.64 -40.18 -17.31
N TYR A 375 1.36 -40.26 -17.69
CA TYR A 375 0.23 -39.75 -16.90
C TYR A 375 -0.53 -40.83 -16.14
N ARG A 376 -0.02 -42.06 -16.04
CA ARG A 376 -0.68 -43.13 -15.29
C ARG A 376 -0.79 -42.77 -13.80
N PRO A 377 -1.99 -42.78 -13.19
CA PRO A 377 -2.17 -42.41 -11.78
C PRO A 377 -1.22 -43.21 -10.87
N GLY A 378 -0.49 -42.52 -10.00
CA GLY A 378 0.41 -43.11 -9.01
C GLY A 378 1.75 -43.63 -9.51
N VAL A 379 1.90 -43.89 -10.82
CA VAL A 379 3.08 -44.61 -11.37
C VAL A 379 3.82 -43.80 -12.45
N GLY A 380 3.10 -43.05 -13.27
CA GLY A 380 3.69 -42.33 -14.41
C GLY A 380 4.62 -41.19 -14.00
N SER A 381 5.69 -40.93 -14.75
CA SER A 381 6.68 -39.90 -14.39
C SER A 381 6.10 -38.48 -14.25
N ALA A 382 4.95 -38.21 -14.87
CA ALA A 382 4.22 -36.95 -14.85
C ALA A 382 2.79 -37.11 -14.27
N TRP A 383 2.52 -38.18 -13.52
CA TRP A 383 1.15 -38.47 -13.04
C TRP A 383 0.58 -37.33 -12.19
N ARG A 384 1.44 -36.61 -11.46
CA ARG A 384 1.07 -35.49 -10.61
C ARG A 384 0.56 -34.27 -11.38
N ASP A 385 0.80 -34.20 -12.68
CA ASP A 385 0.30 -33.12 -13.54
C ASP A 385 -1.16 -33.34 -13.92
N ALA A 386 -1.64 -34.58 -13.87
CA ALA A 386 -3.02 -34.95 -14.21
C ALA A 386 -3.87 -35.26 -12.97
N TRP A 387 -3.26 -35.88 -11.95
CA TRP A 387 -4.00 -36.47 -10.83
C TRP A 387 -3.55 -35.91 -9.48
N VAL A 388 -4.49 -35.94 -8.53
CA VAL A 388 -4.24 -35.80 -7.10
C VAL A 388 -4.60 -37.11 -6.40
N PRO A 389 -3.84 -37.57 -5.39
CA PRO A 389 -4.29 -38.65 -4.51
C PRO A 389 -5.69 -38.35 -3.96
N TYR A 390 -6.57 -39.37 -3.94
CA TYR A 390 -7.93 -39.28 -3.43
C TYR A 390 -8.10 -40.08 -2.15
#